data_AF-A0A4S0VHK5-F1
#
_entry.id   AF-A0A4S0VHK5-F1
#
_cell.length_a   1.000
_cell.length_b   1.000
_cell.length_c   1.000
_cell.angle_alpha   90.00
_cell.angle_beta   90.00
_cell.angle_gamma   90.00
#
_symmetry.space_group_name_H-M   'P 1'
#
loop_
_entity.id
_entity.type
_entity.pdbx_description
1 polymer ?
#
loop_
_entity_poly.entity_id
_entity_poly.type
_entity_poly.pdbx_seq_one_letter_code
_entity_poly.pdbx_strand_id
1 'polypeptide(L)'
;MDEITKEVVRPREPAPAITEIQPRVTRTVETEGLRLDFDFDMYAIALIVHADKSWSLVYDYASNLKPEVATRSWPNSHIHMLSVRPHDYHPELRNRYITSIDDLPWYKHRWFRDNVMRWIEHFPAPSETTKGLLAYFQTPEKRARDIRTPIKPGKYLKKFFADVLSEEEIHEAALEWSTYYAVREVHITQDADEIVQIYRGAYLGSCMHFGQGGWSGSCHPARVYAGPDLGIAYIGPIDNIDARCLVWPERKLYYAKWYGDGPRLEAALINAGYKEGYASDFHSARIQRIEYGRGFVVPYCDVADEAEDDGTYLVLSYSGSVNLRNTNGLSYDDEDTECDDCARDYDSDEEGYITANGASICDRCFDRNYFRCDGTGEVYSNDHRVTVGDEEYCQSYASEHFTYCEYEDEYVANEDIVETVDDESVSIHYARREGFHCAYSDKWDLDMSRRIRLSDGRYISTESFPDLRDFLRDEDVEIAQTSTTAPDRLAA
;
A
#
# COMPACT_ATOMS: atom_id res chain seq x y z
N MET A 1 33.70 -27.52 42.12
CA MET A 1 33.88 -26.24 42.83
C MET A 1 34.05 -25.23 41.73
N ASP A 2 32.94 -24.90 41.09
CA ASP A 2 32.96 -24.24 39.79
C ASP A 2 32.61 -22.78 40.03
N GLU A 3 33.61 -21.92 39.79
CA GLU A 3 33.45 -20.47 39.81
C GLU A 3 32.54 -20.08 38.64
N ILE A 4 31.27 -19.85 38.96
CA ILE A 4 30.35 -19.13 38.08
C ILE A 4 30.84 -17.68 38.02
N THR A 5 31.47 -17.35 36.91
CA THR A 5 31.79 -15.99 36.49
C THR A 5 30.48 -15.20 36.40
N LYS A 6 30.26 -14.30 37.37
CA LYS A 6 29.19 -13.30 37.29
C LYS A 6 29.50 -12.40 36.10
N GLU A 7 28.72 -12.55 35.04
CA GLU A 7 28.65 -11.58 33.97
C GLU A 7 28.23 -10.23 34.58
N VAL A 8 29.14 -9.27 34.53
CA VAL A 8 28.87 -7.89 34.91
C VAL A 8 27.99 -7.32 33.82
N VAL A 9 26.67 -7.33 34.05
CA VAL A 9 25.70 -6.59 33.22
C VAL A 9 26.15 -5.14 33.20
N ARG A 10 26.71 -4.71 32.06
CA ARG A 10 27.10 -3.31 31.88
C ARG A 10 25.80 -2.48 31.90
N PRO A 11 25.71 -1.41 32.70
CA PRO A 11 24.57 -0.50 32.62
C PRO A 11 24.48 0.02 31.18
N ARG A 12 23.27 -0.04 30.61
CA ARG A 12 22.94 0.50 29.29
C ARG A 12 23.41 1.97 29.25
N GLU A 13 24.17 2.34 28.23
CA GLU A 13 24.54 3.75 28.06
C GLU A 13 23.26 4.60 27.95
N PRO A 14 23.21 5.77 28.62
CA PRO A 14 22.03 6.62 28.55
C PRO A 14 21.81 7.07 27.11
N ALA A 15 20.59 6.90 26.61
CA ALA A 15 20.21 7.38 25.28
C ALA A 15 20.52 8.88 25.13
N PRO A 16 20.93 9.33 23.94
CA PRO A 16 21.25 10.74 23.73
C PRO A 16 20.02 11.63 23.96
N ALA A 17 20.25 12.75 24.64
CA ALA A 17 19.19 13.63 25.09
C ALA A 17 18.73 14.60 24.00
N ILE A 18 17.43 14.93 23.99
CA ILE A 18 16.90 16.08 23.24
C ILE A 18 17.54 17.34 23.83
N THR A 19 18.38 18.02 23.05
CA THR A 19 19.22 19.11 23.54
C THR A 19 18.56 20.49 23.44
N GLU A 20 17.55 20.67 22.58
CA GLU A 20 16.90 21.97 22.39
C GLU A 20 15.49 21.83 21.79
N ILE A 21 14.52 22.57 22.34
CA ILE A 21 13.24 22.85 21.66
C ILE A 21 13.27 24.33 21.31
N GLN A 22 13.24 24.64 20.02
CA GLN A 22 13.24 26.03 19.57
C GLN A 22 11.96 26.75 20.03
N PRO A 23 12.05 28.01 20.50
CA PRO A 23 10.89 28.75 20.94
C PRO A 23 9.83 28.89 19.83
N ARG A 24 8.57 28.99 20.26
CA ARG A 24 7.36 29.19 19.45
C ARG A 24 7.60 30.09 18.23
N VAL A 25 7.70 29.53 17.03
CA VAL A 25 7.68 30.28 15.77
C VAL A 25 6.21 30.53 15.38
N THR A 26 5.56 31.46 16.07
CA THR A 26 4.27 32.00 15.60
C THR A 26 4.54 33.18 14.69
N ARG A 27 4.59 32.95 13.37
CA ARG A 27 4.41 34.02 12.40
C ARG A 27 3.67 33.51 11.18
N THR A 28 2.50 34.07 10.93
CA THR A 28 1.89 34.12 9.60
C THR A 28 2.90 34.84 8.71
N VAL A 29 3.43 34.14 7.71
CA VAL A 29 4.49 34.68 6.84
C VAL A 29 3.85 35.69 5.89
N GLU A 30 3.86 36.97 6.27
CA GLU A 30 4.16 38.00 5.28
C GLU A 30 5.69 38.06 5.18
N THR A 31 6.14 37.79 3.96
CA THR A 31 7.53 37.67 3.51
C THR A 31 8.50 38.62 4.21
N GLU A 32 9.30 38.12 5.16
CA GLU A 32 10.66 38.59 5.41
C GLU A 32 11.44 37.57 6.25
N GLY A 33 12.61 37.19 5.73
CA GLY A 33 13.30 35.93 5.98
C GLY A 33 13.73 35.66 7.42
N LEU A 34 13.35 34.47 7.89
CA LEU A 34 13.92 33.83 9.08
C LEU A 34 14.96 32.83 8.59
N ARG A 35 16.25 33.17 8.71
CA ARG A 35 17.36 32.25 8.45
C ARG A 35 17.57 31.42 9.71
N LEU A 36 17.11 30.18 9.71
CA LEU A 36 17.55 29.18 10.68
C LEU A 36 18.82 28.56 10.12
N ASP A 37 19.98 28.94 10.66
CA ASP A 37 21.26 28.32 10.32
C ASP A 37 21.30 26.93 10.98
N PHE A 38 20.93 25.90 10.22
CA PHE A 38 21.11 24.51 10.61
C PHE A 38 22.47 24.02 10.11
N ASP A 39 23.13 23.19 10.92
CA ASP A 39 24.25 22.39 10.43
C ASP A 39 23.68 21.32 9.48
N PHE A 40 24.26 21.19 8.28
CA PHE A 40 23.62 20.50 7.14
C PHE A 40 23.48 18.98 7.30
N ASP A 41 23.97 18.41 8.40
CA ASP A 41 24.00 16.97 8.64
C ASP A 41 22.87 16.46 9.56
N MET A 42 21.92 17.30 9.99
CA MET A 42 20.93 16.91 11.00
C MET A 42 19.67 16.22 10.44
N TYR A 43 19.17 15.19 11.14
CA TYR A 43 17.79 14.71 10.98
C TYR A 43 16.85 15.53 11.87
N ALA A 44 15.73 15.98 11.32
CA ALA A 44 14.73 16.73 12.06
C ALA A 44 13.37 16.02 12.02
N ILE A 45 12.73 15.98 13.18
CA ILE A 45 11.33 15.61 13.31
C ILE A 45 10.54 16.92 13.36
N ALA A 46 9.70 17.18 12.38
CA ALA A 46 8.80 18.32 12.38
C ALA A 46 7.39 17.86 12.73
N LEU A 47 6.81 18.38 13.81
CA LEU A 47 5.37 18.37 13.99
C LEU A 47 4.80 19.59 13.27
N ILE A 48 3.99 19.35 12.25
CA ILE A 48 3.31 20.37 11.46
C ILE A 48 1.88 20.42 11.94
N VAL A 49 1.48 21.50 12.61
CA VAL A 49 0.10 21.76 12.99
C VAL A 49 -0.53 22.60 11.88
N HIS A 50 -1.49 22.03 11.15
CA HIS A 50 -2.14 22.67 10.04
C HIS A 50 -3.12 23.76 10.47
N ALA A 51 -3.52 24.61 9.53
CA ALA A 51 -4.45 25.71 9.77
C ALA A 51 -5.82 25.24 10.32
N ASP A 52 -6.23 24.03 9.96
CA ASP A 52 -7.45 23.37 10.44
C ASP A 52 -7.28 22.70 11.82
N LYS A 53 -6.13 22.90 12.47
CA LYS A 53 -5.71 22.27 13.74
C LYS A 53 -5.51 20.76 13.67
N SER A 54 -5.54 20.16 12.48
CA SER A 54 -4.96 18.84 12.29
C SER A 54 -3.44 18.94 12.42
N TRP A 55 -2.76 17.81 12.57
CA TRP A 55 -1.31 17.80 12.58
C TRP A 55 -0.76 16.65 11.76
N SER A 56 0.41 16.85 11.19
CA SER A 56 1.20 15.82 10.52
C SER A 56 2.58 15.80 11.14
N LEU A 57 3.12 14.61 11.28
CA LEU A 57 4.51 14.46 11.65
C LEU A 57 5.31 14.19 10.38
N VAL A 58 6.33 15.01 10.13
CA VAL A 58 7.23 14.86 9.00
C VAL A 58 8.61 14.53 9.54
N TYR A 59 9.20 13.48 8.97
CA TYR A 59 10.55 13.05 9.26
C TYR A 59 11.38 13.23 7.99
N ASP A 60 12.40 14.09 8.07
CA ASP A 60 13.30 14.30 6.94
C ASP A 60 14.66 14.83 7.42
N TYR A 61 15.62 14.92 6.51
CA TYR A 61 16.81 15.72 6.75
C TYR A 61 16.41 17.18 7.00
N ALA A 62 17.06 17.85 7.95
CA ALA A 62 16.82 19.25 8.28
C ALA A 62 16.97 20.16 7.04
N SER A 63 17.81 19.76 6.08
CA SER A 63 17.99 20.41 4.79
C SER A 63 16.75 20.38 3.87
N ASN A 64 15.90 19.36 4.00
CA ASN A 64 14.65 19.19 3.26
C ASN A 64 13.46 19.87 3.97
N LEU A 65 13.54 20.04 5.30
CA LEU A 65 12.53 20.71 6.13
C LEU A 65 12.68 22.23 6.20
N LYS A 66 13.33 22.85 5.21
CA LYS A 66 13.46 24.31 5.16
C LYS A 66 12.07 24.97 5.28
N PRO A 67 11.93 26.04 6.08
CA PRO A 67 10.66 26.76 6.21
C PRO A 67 10.07 27.16 4.85
N GLU A 68 10.90 27.48 3.88
CA GLU A 68 10.52 27.83 2.50
C GLU A 68 9.87 26.65 1.73
N VAL A 69 10.33 25.42 1.96
CA VAL A 69 9.78 24.21 1.34
C VAL A 69 8.49 23.81 2.05
N ALA A 70 8.49 23.84 3.38
CA ALA A 70 7.34 23.46 4.19
C ALA A 70 6.17 24.46 4.09
N THR A 71 6.43 25.77 4.04
CA THR A 71 5.37 26.80 3.84
C THR A 71 4.77 26.78 2.44
N ARG A 72 5.51 26.28 1.43
CA ARG A 72 5.01 26.11 0.07
C ARG A 72 4.07 24.90 -0.04
N SER A 73 4.38 23.83 0.69
CA SER A 73 3.55 22.63 0.75
C SER A 73 2.36 22.75 1.71
N TRP A 74 2.47 23.56 2.77
CA TRP A 74 1.45 23.72 3.81
C TRP A 74 1.24 25.19 4.21
N PRO A 75 0.53 25.97 3.38
CA PRO A 75 0.24 27.37 3.70
C PRO A 75 -0.62 27.46 4.97
N ASN A 76 -0.25 28.36 5.88
CA ASN A 76 -0.90 28.61 7.18
C ASN A 76 -0.72 27.53 8.26
N SER A 77 0.25 26.63 8.11
CA SER A 77 0.61 25.64 9.14
C SER A 77 1.71 26.16 10.09
N HIS A 78 1.66 25.74 11.36
CA HIS A 78 2.70 25.95 12.37
C HIS A 78 3.64 24.76 12.40
N ILE A 79 4.96 25.00 12.38
CA ILE A 79 5.96 23.93 12.37
C ILE A 79 6.72 23.96 13.69
N HIS A 80 6.70 22.85 14.41
CA HIS A 80 7.46 22.61 15.62
C HIS A 80 8.53 21.58 15.34
N MET A 81 9.79 22.01 15.32
CA MET A 81 10.92 21.13 15.04
C MET A 81 11.50 20.57 16.33
N LEU A 82 11.53 19.25 16.42
CA LEU A 82 12.33 18.47 17.35
C LEU A 82 13.62 18.09 16.61
N SER A 83 14.68 18.78 16.99
CA SER A 83 16.00 18.60 16.41
C SER A 83 16.75 17.52 17.18
N VAL A 84 17.16 16.45 16.50
CA VAL A 84 18.02 15.40 17.05
C VAL A 84 19.37 15.50 16.36
N ARG A 85 20.48 15.43 17.12
CA ARG A 85 21.81 15.51 16.52
C ARG A 85 22.05 14.30 15.60
N PRO A 86 22.81 14.45 14.50
CA PRO A 86 22.98 13.42 13.48
C PRO A 86 23.53 12.10 14.03
N HIS A 87 24.52 12.21 14.90
CA HIS A 87 25.21 11.06 15.51
C HIS A 87 24.42 10.40 16.64
N ASP A 88 23.27 10.99 17.00
CA ASP A 88 22.39 10.55 18.08
C ASP A 88 21.05 10.01 17.54
N TYR A 89 20.91 9.88 16.22
CA TYR A 89 19.71 9.30 15.61
C TYR A 89 19.60 7.81 15.96
N HIS A 90 18.86 7.53 17.03
CA HIS A 90 18.39 6.21 17.37
C HIS A 90 16.92 6.10 16.94
N PRO A 91 16.53 5.10 16.11
CA PRO A 91 15.14 4.76 15.84
C PRO A 91 14.30 4.59 17.13
N GLU A 92 14.96 4.22 18.23
CA GLU A 92 14.37 4.15 19.56
C GLU A 92 13.85 5.50 20.07
N LEU A 93 14.49 6.62 19.74
CA LEU A 93 13.99 7.97 20.10
C LEU A 93 12.70 8.28 19.35
N ARG A 94 12.58 7.88 18.08
CA ARG A 94 11.32 8.02 17.33
C ARG A 94 10.21 7.28 18.05
N ASN A 95 10.37 6.01 18.34
CA ASN A 95 9.33 5.24 19.04
C ASN A 95 9.08 5.81 20.45
N ARG A 96 10.10 6.26 21.16
CA ARG A 96 9.93 6.72 22.54
C ARG A 96 9.26 8.08 22.71
N TYR A 97 9.41 8.98 21.75
CA TYR A 97 8.89 10.36 21.83
C TYR A 97 7.74 10.62 20.86
N ILE A 98 7.73 9.99 19.68
CA ILE A 98 6.71 10.22 18.66
C ILE A 98 5.54 9.25 18.83
N THR A 99 5.77 7.94 18.81
CA THR A 99 4.65 6.97 18.84
C THR A 99 3.90 7.04 20.17
N SER A 100 4.55 7.56 21.22
CA SER A 100 3.91 7.86 22.51
C SER A 100 2.68 8.76 22.44
N ILE A 101 2.50 9.56 21.37
CA ILE A 101 1.27 10.37 21.21
C ILE A 101 0.07 9.48 20.88
N ASP A 102 0.26 8.47 20.01
CA ASP A 102 -0.80 7.55 19.58
C ASP A 102 -1.19 6.59 20.70
N ASP A 103 -0.28 6.37 21.66
CA ASP A 103 -0.54 5.59 22.86
C ASP A 103 -1.46 6.32 23.86
N LEU A 104 -1.60 7.64 23.78
CA LEU A 104 -2.49 8.37 24.68
C LEU A 104 -3.95 8.17 24.27
N PRO A 105 -4.85 7.67 25.12
CA PRO A 105 -6.27 7.54 24.74
C PRO A 105 -6.90 8.86 24.27
N TRP A 106 -6.32 9.98 24.69
CA TRP A 106 -6.79 11.32 24.39
C TRP A 106 -6.39 11.87 23.02
N TYR A 107 -5.50 11.24 22.26
CA TYR A 107 -4.92 11.86 21.04
C TYR A 107 -5.96 12.22 19.97
N LYS A 108 -7.09 11.52 19.96
CA LYS A 108 -8.23 11.78 19.06
C LYS A 108 -9.19 12.84 19.58
N HIS A 109 -9.13 13.18 20.86
CA HIS A 109 -10.03 14.16 21.45
C HIS A 109 -9.72 15.56 20.91
N ARG A 110 -10.78 16.32 20.63
CA ARG A 110 -10.65 17.68 20.10
C ARG A 110 -9.87 18.60 21.05
N TRP A 111 -10.16 18.53 22.35
CA TRP A 111 -9.48 19.35 23.35
C TRP A 111 -7.97 19.07 23.38
N PHE A 112 -7.56 17.83 23.15
CA PHE A 112 -6.16 17.45 23.12
C PHE A 112 -5.49 17.97 21.84
N ARG A 113 -6.10 17.77 20.67
CA ARG A 113 -5.60 18.26 19.38
C ARG A 113 -5.45 19.79 19.35
N ASP A 114 -6.46 20.51 19.84
CA ASP A 114 -6.45 21.97 19.95
C ASP A 114 -5.36 22.49 20.93
N ASN A 115 -4.80 21.62 21.77
CA ASN A 115 -3.80 21.94 22.79
C ASN A 115 -2.54 21.07 22.69
N VAL A 116 -2.23 20.50 21.52
CA VAL A 116 -1.10 19.56 21.32
C VAL A 116 0.25 20.15 21.75
N MET A 117 0.40 21.47 21.73
CA MET A 117 1.60 22.15 22.22
C MET A 117 1.90 21.88 23.69
N ARG A 118 0.87 21.78 24.53
CA ARG A 118 1.02 21.45 25.95
C ARG A 118 1.52 20.02 26.16
N TRP A 119 1.20 19.13 25.21
CA TRP A 119 1.72 17.77 25.18
C TRP A 119 3.22 17.78 24.84
N ILE A 120 3.64 18.48 23.79
CA ILE A 120 5.06 18.57 23.37
C ILE A 120 5.93 19.12 24.51
N GLU A 121 5.41 20.06 25.30
CA GLU A 121 6.13 20.62 26.44
C GLU A 121 6.42 19.62 27.57
N HIS A 122 5.80 18.44 27.56
CA HIS A 122 5.91 17.48 28.67
C HIS A 122 6.16 16.03 28.21
N PHE A 123 5.87 15.70 26.95
CA PHE A 123 5.85 14.34 26.38
C PHE A 123 5.29 13.31 27.36
N PRO A 124 4.02 13.47 27.80
CA PRO A 124 3.41 12.47 28.65
C PRO A 124 3.28 11.14 27.89
N ALA A 125 3.53 10.04 28.61
CA ALA A 125 3.35 8.68 28.14
C ALA A 125 3.03 7.77 29.34
N PRO A 126 2.75 6.48 29.12
CA PRO A 126 2.66 5.50 30.21
C PRO A 126 3.91 5.47 31.07
N SER A 127 3.72 5.33 32.38
CA SER A 127 4.83 5.24 33.32
C SER A 127 5.46 3.85 33.29
N GLU A 128 6.69 3.75 32.79
CA GLU A 128 7.49 2.51 32.77
C GLU A 128 7.72 1.93 34.19
N THR A 129 7.80 2.78 35.21
CA THR A 129 8.13 2.38 36.58
C THR A 129 6.93 2.18 37.51
N THR A 130 5.72 2.63 37.13
CA THR A 130 4.57 2.65 38.05
C THR A 130 3.27 2.46 37.28
N LYS A 131 2.72 1.25 37.38
CA LYS A 131 1.56 0.78 36.61
C LYS A 131 0.35 1.70 36.76
N GLY A 132 -0.34 1.94 35.64
CA GLY A 132 -1.55 2.77 35.56
C GLY A 132 -1.32 4.28 35.71
N LEU A 133 -0.08 4.73 35.95
CA LEU A 133 0.26 6.15 35.98
C LEU A 133 0.73 6.65 34.62
N LEU A 134 0.56 7.94 34.42
CA LEU A 134 1.19 8.70 33.35
C LEU A 134 2.55 9.18 33.86
N ALA A 135 3.58 9.21 33.03
CA ALA A 135 4.86 9.84 33.34
C ALA A 135 5.18 10.93 32.32
N TYR A 136 5.77 12.03 32.78
CA TYR A 136 6.09 13.18 31.93
C TYR A 136 7.38 13.88 32.37
N PHE A 137 7.99 14.67 31.49
CA PHE A 137 9.14 15.50 31.84
C PHE A 137 8.65 16.78 32.51
N GLN A 138 8.96 16.95 33.80
CA GLN A 138 8.49 18.12 34.56
C GLN A 138 9.19 19.42 34.18
N THR A 139 10.44 19.34 33.72
CA THR A 139 11.26 20.50 33.34
C THR A 139 12.16 20.15 32.15
N PRO A 140 12.66 21.15 31.39
CA PRO A 140 13.63 20.92 30.32
C PRO A 140 14.88 20.17 30.78
N GLU A 141 15.39 20.44 31.99
CA GLU A 141 16.58 19.79 32.54
C GLU A 141 16.34 18.32 32.92
N LYS A 142 15.09 17.96 33.26
CA LYS A 142 14.70 16.55 33.42
C LYS A 142 14.54 15.86 32.08
N ARG A 143 14.02 16.55 31.05
CA ARG A 143 13.98 16.04 29.67
C ARG A 143 15.39 15.79 29.13
N ALA A 144 16.31 16.74 29.31
CA ALA A 144 17.69 16.61 28.87
C ALA A 144 18.47 15.47 29.59
N ARG A 145 17.90 14.91 30.66
CA ARG A 145 18.45 13.75 31.38
C ARG A 145 17.57 12.51 31.25
N ASP A 146 16.53 12.58 30.43
CA ASP A 146 15.55 11.51 30.23
C ASP A 146 14.87 11.02 31.52
N ILE A 147 14.54 11.94 32.42
CA ILE A 147 13.89 11.63 33.70
C ILE A 147 12.39 11.96 33.62
N ARG A 148 11.56 10.94 33.41
CA ARG A 148 10.09 11.07 33.49
C ARG A 148 9.62 10.93 34.94
N THR A 149 8.66 11.76 35.34
CA THR A 149 8.08 11.73 36.70
C THR A 149 6.65 11.17 36.66
N PRO A 150 6.37 10.05 37.36
CA PRO A 150 5.03 9.47 37.43
C PRO A 150 4.01 10.39 38.12
N ILE A 151 2.78 10.41 37.62
CA ILE A 151 1.66 11.19 38.14
C ILE A 151 0.33 10.49 37.79
N LYS A 152 -0.70 10.68 38.63
CA LYS A 152 -2.05 10.22 38.29
C LYS A 152 -2.59 11.00 37.07
N PRO A 153 -3.23 10.34 36.10
CA PRO A 153 -3.76 11.00 34.89
C PRO A 153 -4.63 12.21 35.19
N GLY A 154 -5.61 12.09 36.09
CA GLY A 154 -6.45 13.23 36.50
C GLY A 154 -5.68 14.38 37.15
N LYS A 155 -4.59 14.10 37.89
CA LYS A 155 -3.72 15.15 38.44
C LYS A 155 -2.89 15.83 37.35
N TYR A 156 -2.46 15.09 36.33
CA TYR A 156 -1.77 15.65 35.17
C TYR A 156 -2.70 16.56 34.37
N LEU A 157 -3.88 16.07 34.01
CA LEU A 157 -4.90 16.83 33.30
C LEU A 157 -5.30 18.09 34.07
N LYS A 158 -5.58 17.97 35.37
CA LYS A 158 -5.87 19.14 36.22
C LYS A 158 -4.71 20.15 36.29
N LYS A 159 -3.46 19.68 36.23
CA LYS A 159 -2.29 20.56 36.29
C LYS A 159 -2.07 21.33 34.99
N PHE A 160 -2.32 20.72 33.82
CA PHE A 160 -1.93 21.28 32.53
C PHE A 160 -3.10 21.64 31.60
N PHE A 161 -4.32 21.26 31.94
CA PHE A 161 -5.51 21.42 31.10
C PHE A 161 -6.76 21.91 31.86
N ALA A 162 -6.66 22.29 33.15
CA ALA A 162 -7.84 22.75 33.93
C ALA A 162 -8.44 24.08 33.46
N ASP A 163 -7.75 24.82 32.60
CA ASP A 163 -8.27 26.03 31.95
C ASP A 163 -9.04 25.73 30.66
N VAL A 164 -8.95 24.50 30.13
CA VAL A 164 -9.66 24.06 28.91
C VAL A 164 -10.59 22.87 29.14
N LEU A 165 -10.47 22.18 30.28
CA LEU A 165 -11.33 21.08 30.71
C LEU A 165 -11.98 21.41 32.06
N SER A 166 -13.26 21.09 32.16
CA SER A 166 -14.01 21.02 33.42
C SER A 166 -13.51 19.86 34.32
N GLU A 167 -13.91 19.87 35.59
CA GLU A 167 -13.56 18.78 36.52
C GLU A 167 -14.20 17.46 36.09
N GLU A 168 -15.41 17.50 35.54
CA GLU A 168 -16.12 16.36 34.96
C GLU A 168 -15.35 15.78 33.76
N GLU A 169 -14.95 16.60 32.80
CA GLU A 169 -14.16 16.14 31.64
C GLU A 169 -12.78 15.59 32.05
N ILE A 170 -12.14 16.20 33.06
CA ILE A 170 -10.89 15.67 33.63
C ILE A 170 -11.12 14.29 34.25
N HIS A 171 -12.23 14.09 34.95
CA HIS A 171 -12.58 12.81 35.53
C HIS A 171 -12.81 11.74 34.46
N GLU A 172 -13.59 12.06 33.43
CA GLU A 172 -13.87 11.17 32.29
C GLU A 172 -12.58 10.78 31.56
N ALA A 173 -11.73 11.74 31.20
CA ALA A 173 -10.46 11.49 30.54
C ALA A 173 -9.49 10.66 31.43
N ALA A 174 -9.51 10.87 32.74
CA ALA A 174 -8.73 10.05 33.68
C ALA A 174 -9.27 8.60 33.79
N LEU A 175 -10.59 8.42 33.70
CA LEU A 175 -11.22 7.10 33.66
C LEU A 175 -10.93 6.39 32.34
N GLU A 176 -10.95 7.11 31.23
CA GLU A 176 -10.55 6.61 29.91
C GLU A 176 -9.11 6.11 29.95
N TRP A 177 -8.18 6.86 30.54
CA TRP A 177 -6.81 6.38 30.79
C TRP A 177 -6.79 5.11 31.62
N SER A 178 -7.51 5.10 32.75
CA SER A 178 -7.53 3.96 33.66
C SER A 178 -8.10 2.71 33.00
N THR A 179 -9.06 2.88 32.10
CA THR A 179 -9.67 1.81 31.29
C THR A 179 -8.72 1.37 30.18
N TYR A 180 -8.06 2.33 29.52
CA TYR A 180 -7.14 2.07 28.44
C TYR A 180 -5.89 1.32 28.91
N TYR A 181 -5.39 1.64 30.10
CA TYR A 181 -4.25 0.99 30.74
C TYR A 181 -4.65 0.05 31.88
N ALA A 182 -5.91 -0.38 31.92
CA ALA A 182 -6.33 -1.43 32.82
C ALA A 182 -5.56 -2.69 32.44
N VAL A 183 -4.75 -3.21 33.37
CA VAL A 183 -4.00 -4.44 33.16
C VAL A 183 -5.02 -5.55 32.94
N ARG A 184 -5.12 -6.03 31.71
CA ARG A 184 -5.87 -7.24 31.39
C ARG A 184 -5.07 -8.46 31.82
N GLU A 185 -5.77 -9.53 32.16
CA GLU A 185 -5.13 -10.82 32.37
C GLU A 185 -4.55 -11.28 31.03
N VAL A 186 -3.24 -11.58 31.03
CA VAL A 186 -2.58 -12.20 29.88
C VAL A 186 -2.68 -13.70 30.02
N HIS A 187 -3.17 -14.34 28.97
CA HIS A 187 -3.19 -15.79 28.84
C HIS A 187 -1.99 -16.21 27.98
N ILE A 188 -1.36 -17.32 28.33
CA ILE A 188 -0.20 -17.85 27.63
C ILE A 188 -0.44 -19.34 27.42
N THR A 189 -0.41 -19.77 26.17
CA THR A 189 -0.67 -21.16 25.82
C THR A 189 0.41 -21.72 24.90
N GLN A 190 0.74 -22.98 25.15
CA GLN A 190 1.53 -23.85 24.27
C GLN A 190 0.67 -25.02 23.79
N ASP A 191 -0.66 -24.96 24.00
CA ASP A 191 -1.59 -25.96 23.49
C ASP A 191 -1.88 -25.74 22.01
N ALA A 192 -1.78 -26.82 21.24
CA ALA A 192 -1.88 -26.78 19.79
C ALA A 192 -3.29 -26.40 19.30
N ASP A 193 -4.34 -26.83 20.01
CA ASP A 193 -5.72 -26.56 19.61
C ASP A 193 -6.13 -25.13 20.03
N GLU A 194 -5.69 -24.69 21.21
CA GLU A 194 -5.88 -23.32 21.70
C GLU A 194 -5.17 -22.29 20.80
N ILE A 195 -3.92 -22.56 20.40
CA ILE A 195 -3.19 -21.71 19.44
C ILE A 195 -3.95 -21.63 18.12
N VAL A 196 -4.46 -22.74 17.60
CA VAL A 196 -5.25 -22.73 16.35
C VAL A 196 -6.54 -21.93 16.52
N GLN A 197 -7.24 -22.05 17.65
CA GLN A 197 -8.43 -21.26 17.95
C GLN A 197 -8.12 -19.75 17.95
N ILE A 198 -7.01 -19.35 18.56
CA ILE A 198 -6.51 -17.96 18.56
C ILE A 198 -6.26 -17.45 17.13
N TYR A 199 -5.74 -18.29 16.22
CA TYR A 199 -5.52 -17.91 14.82
C TYR A 199 -6.78 -17.92 13.95
N ARG A 200 -7.78 -18.70 14.30
CA ARG A 200 -9.07 -18.75 13.61
C ARG A 200 -10.09 -17.71 14.08
N GLY A 201 -9.89 -17.14 15.27
CA GLY A 201 -10.80 -16.18 15.90
C GLY A 201 -10.85 -14.82 15.20
N ALA A 202 -10.78 -13.71 15.96
CA ALA A 202 -10.83 -12.38 15.37
C ALA A 202 -9.66 -12.14 14.38
N TYR A 203 -9.94 -11.49 13.25
CA TYR A 203 -8.88 -11.03 12.35
C TYR A 203 -8.14 -9.85 12.97
N LEU A 204 -6.84 -10.06 13.24
CA LEU A 204 -5.97 -9.06 13.87
C LEU A 204 -4.84 -8.58 12.92
N GLY A 205 -5.01 -8.72 11.60
CA GLY A 205 -4.02 -8.26 10.61
C GLY A 205 -2.87 -9.23 10.33
N SER A 206 -3.02 -10.51 10.62
CA SER A 206 -1.98 -11.53 10.40
C SER A 206 -2.18 -12.27 9.08
N CYS A 207 -1.12 -12.44 8.28
CA CYS A 207 -1.13 -13.29 7.07
C CYS A 207 -1.43 -14.77 7.39
N MET A 208 -1.22 -15.18 8.64
CA MET A 208 -1.52 -16.53 9.12
C MET A 208 -2.96 -16.67 9.65
N HIS A 209 -3.83 -15.67 9.46
CA HIS A 209 -5.23 -15.79 9.82
C HIS A 209 -5.98 -16.59 8.75
N PHE A 210 -6.25 -17.85 9.07
CA PHE A 210 -7.01 -18.74 8.21
C PHE A 210 -8.23 -19.28 8.95
N GLY A 211 -9.41 -18.69 8.71
CA GLY A 211 -10.64 -19.01 9.45
C GLY A 211 -11.02 -20.50 9.43
N GLN A 212 -11.26 -21.07 8.25
CA GLN A 212 -11.62 -22.50 8.09
C GLN A 212 -10.82 -23.23 6.98
N GLY A 213 -9.86 -22.57 6.35
CA GLY A 213 -9.04 -23.10 5.27
C GLY A 213 -8.13 -22.01 4.68
N GLY A 214 -7.48 -22.29 3.55
CA GLY A 214 -6.59 -21.33 2.86
C GLY A 214 -5.11 -21.53 3.15
N TRP A 215 -4.74 -22.61 3.85
CA TRP A 215 -3.36 -23.11 3.94
C TRP A 215 -3.24 -24.41 3.16
N SER A 216 -2.05 -24.68 2.60
CA SER A 216 -1.82 -25.87 1.75
C SER A 216 -1.48 -27.14 2.55
N GLY A 217 -1.20 -27.03 3.85
CA GLY A 217 -0.77 -28.14 4.70
C GLY A 217 -1.87 -29.01 5.34
N SER A 218 -1.44 -30.07 6.03
CA SER A 218 -2.33 -31.02 6.75
C SER A 218 -3.05 -30.44 7.96
N CYS A 219 -2.58 -29.30 8.48
CA CYS A 219 -3.20 -28.60 9.60
C CYS A 219 -2.87 -27.11 9.55
N HIS A 220 -3.52 -26.31 10.40
CA HIS A 220 -3.28 -24.88 10.46
C HIS A 220 -1.82 -24.60 10.87
N PRO A 221 -1.07 -23.76 10.14
CA PRO A 221 0.39 -23.65 10.29
C PRO A 221 0.84 -23.13 11.65
N ALA A 222 0.07 -22.26 12.29
CA ALA A 222 0.36 -21.80 13.65
C ALA A 222 0.45 -22.91 14.71
N ARG A 223 -0.04 -24.13 14.41
CA ARG A 223 0.06 -25.29 15.31
C ARG A 223 1.50 -25.61 15.70
N VAL A 224 2.49 -25.26 14.86
CA VAL A 224 3.91 -25.50 15.18
C VAL A 224 4.38 -24.76 16.42
N TYR A 225 3.74 -23.64 16.79
CA TYR A 225 4.12 -22.88 17.98
C TYR A 225 3.84 -23.65 19.28
N ALA A 226 3.07 -24.74 19.25
CA ALA A 226 2.92 -25.69 20.37
C ALA A 226 4.18 -26.58 20.58
N GLY A 227 5.36 -26.05 20.26
CA GLY A 227 6.65 -26.67 20.53
C GLY A 227 7.03 -26.54 22.01
N PRO A 228 8.19 -27.09 22.43
CA PRO A 228 8.60 -27.07 23.83
C PRO A 228 9.00 -25.66 24.31
N ASP A 229 9.45 -24.78 23.42
CA ASP A 229 10.06 -23.50 23.81
C ASP A 229 9.14 -22.29 23.61
N LEU A 230 8.35 -22.29 22.53
CA LEU A 230 7.50 -21.15 22.16
C LEU A 230 6.06 -21.34 22.58
N GLY A 231 5.34 -20.22 22.65
CA GLY A 231 3.89 -20.18 22.87
C GLY A 231 3.30 -18.88 22.36
N ILE A 232 1.99 -18.75 22.48
CA ILE A 232 1.26 -17.53 22.12
C ILE A 232 0.71 -16.90 23.38
N ALA A 233 1.02 -15.61 23.58
CA ALA A 233 0.36 -14.79 24.56
C ALA A 233 -0.80 -14.04 23.93
N TYR A 234 -1.91 -13.90 24.65
CA TYR A 234 -3.07 -13.15 24.20
C TYR A 234 -3.84 -12.51 25.37
N ILE A 235 -4.69 -11.54 25.04
CA ILE A 235 -5.64 -10.91 25.97
C ILE A 235 -7.06 -10.96 25.39
N GLY A 236 -8.05 -10.99 26.29
CA GLY A 236 -9.46 -11.08 25.91
C GLY A 236 -10.00 -12.52 25.88
N PRO A 237 -11.30 -12.68 25.56
CA PRO A 237 -11.91 -14.00 25.45
C PRO A 237 -11.31 -14.77 24.26
N ILE A 238 -11.03 -16.06 24.44
CA ILE A 238 -10.36 -16.90 23.42
C ILE A 238 -11.08 -16.91 22.05
N ASP A 239 -12.41 -16.83 22.04
CA ASP A 239 -13.21 -16.80 20.82
C ASP A 239 -13.14 -15.45 20.07
N ASN A 240 -12.66 -14.40 20.74
CA ASN A 240 -12.58 -13.04 20.20
C ASN A 240 -11.49 -12.25 20.92
N ILE A 241 -10.24 -12.69 20.77
CA ILE A 241 -9.09 -12.07 21.42
C ILE A 241 -8.88 -10.63 20.93
N ASP A 242 -8.42 -9.75 21.81
CA ASP A 242 -8.14 -8.35 21.45
C ASP A 242 -6.74 -8.18 20.86
N ALA A 243 -5.79 -9.00 21.30
CA ALA A 243 -4.41 -8.95 20.86
C ALA A 243 -3.67 -10.27 21.11
N ARG A 244 -2.58 -10.49 20.37
CA ARG A 244 -1.67 -11.62 20.58
C ARG A 244 -0.23 -11.33 20.14
N CYS A 245 0.71 -12.11 20.65
CA CYS A 245 2.10 -12.15 20.18
C CYS A 245 2.78 -13.50 20.48
N LEU A 246 3.94 -13.71 19.86
CA LEU A 246 4.83 -14.84 20.16
C LEU A 246 5.59 -14.59 21.47
N VAL A 247 5.72 -15.63 22.28
CA VAL A 247 6.48 -15.59 23.54
C VAL A 247 7.36 -16.83 23.72
N TRP A 248 8.39 -16.70 24.54
CA TRP A 248 9.18 -17.80 25.08
C TRP A 248 8.92 -17.88 26.60
N PRO A 249 8.01 -18.75 27.07
CA PRO A 249 7.55 -18.73 28.46
C PRO A 249 8.66 -18.97 29.49
N GLU A 250 9.53 -19.94 29.23
CA GLU A 250 10.65 -20.30 30.13
C GLU A 250 11.65 -19.15 30.29
N ARG A 251 11.94 -18.43 29.19
CA ARG A 251 12.87 -17.28 29.20
C ARG A 251 12.20 -15.96 29.59
N LYS A 252 10.87 -15.95 29.72
CA LYS A 252 10.06 -14.74 29.95
C LYS A 252 10.32 -13.66 28.88
N LEU A 253 10.36 -14.05 27.61
CA LEU A 253 10.54 -13.14 26.47
C LEU A 253 9.25 -13.00 25.66
N TYR A 254 8.98 -11.80 25.14
CA TYR A 254 8.00 -11.57 24.07
C TYR A 254 8.68 -10.92 22.87
N TYR A 255 8.16 -11.18 21.66
CA TYR A 255 8.60 -10.47 20.46
C TYR A 255 7.66 -9.30 20.18
N ALA A 256 8.20 -8.09 20.01
CA ALA A 256 7.44 -6.85 19.86
C ALA A 256 6.78 -6.66 18.48
N LYS A 257 6.28 -7.74 17.89
CA LYS A 257 5.38 -7.73 16.73
C LYS A 257 4.01 -8.19 17.18
N TRP A 258 3.11 -7.22 17.27
CA TRP A 258 1.78 -7.37 17.84
C TRP A 258 0.73 -7.48 16.73
N TYR A 259 -0.27 -8.32 16.97
CA TYR A 259 -1.49 -8.34 16.17
C TYR A 259 -2.63 -7.92 17.10
N GLY A 260 -3.36 -6.85 16.76
CA GLY A 260 -4.44 -6.29 17.59
C GLY A 260 -3.97 -5.19 18.56
N ASP A 261 -4.56 -5.16 19.76
CA ASP A 261 -4.30 -4.19 20.85
C ASP A 261 -2.93 -4.44 21.56
N GLY A 262 -1.85 -4.22 20.81
CA GLY A 262 -0.46 -4.42 21.26
C GLY A 262 -0.10 -3.72 22.57
N PRO A 263 -0.39 -2.42 22.76
CA PRO A 263 -0.04 -1.69 23.98
C PRO A 263 -0.61 -2.32 25.26
N ARG A 264 -1.84 -2.84 25.22
CA ARG A 264 -2.43 -3.52 26.39
C ARG A 264 -1.82 -4.89 26.64
N LEU A 265 -1.54 -5.66 25.58
CA LEU A 265 -0.88 -6.95 25.71
C LEU A 265 0.54 -6.80 26.27
N GLU A 266 1.31 -5.84 25.76
CA GLU A 266 2.65 -5.52 26.26
C GLU A 266 2.62 -5.17 27.75
N ALA A 267 1.72 -4.27 28.15
CA ALA A 267 1.55 -3.91 29.55
C ALA A 267 1.21 -5.13 30.44
N ALA A 268 0.36 -6.04 29.94
CA ALA A 268 0.00 -7.26 30.63
C ALA A 268 1.18 -8.26 30.75
N LEU A 269 1.99 -8.39 29.70
CA LEU A 269 3.20 -9.22 29.66
C LEU A 269 4.29 -8.70 30.60
N ILE A 270 4.59 -7.40 30.56
CA ILE A 270 5.51 -6.75 31.51
C ILE A 270 5.01 -6.95 32.94
N ASN A 271 3.70 -6.85 33.16
CA ASN A 271 3.10 -7.12 34.46
C ASN A 271 3.29 -8.58 34.91
N ALA A 272 3.24 -9.54 33.97
CA ALA A 272 3.51 -10.96 34.19
C ALA A 272 5.00 -11.33 34.27
N GLY A 273 5.90 -10.33 34.23
CA GLY A 273 7.34 -10.51 34.38
C GLY A 273 8.07 -10.85 33.08
N TYR A 274 7.42 -10.68 31.92
CA TYR A 274 8.09 -10.79 30.63
C TYR A 274 8.86 -9.53 30.29
N LYS A 275 9.89 -9.67 29.47
CA LYS A 275 10.65 -8.58 28.87
C LYS A 275 10.63 -8.71 27.35
N GLU A 276 10.79 -7.60 26.66
CA GLU A 276 10.99 -7.59 25.22
C GLU A 276 12.26 -8.38 24.87
N GLY A 277 12.16 -9.22 23.84
CA GLY A 277 13.28 -9.88 23.19
C GLY A 277 13.37 -9.46 21.73
N TYR A 278 14.59 -9.46 21.21
CA TYR A 278 14.88 -9.30 19.80
C TYR A 278 14.73 -10.65 19.08
N ALA A 279 14.60 -10.64 17.75
CA ALA A 279 14.53 -11.87 16.94
C ALA A 279 15.67 -12.85 17.28
N SER A 280 16.87 -12.34 17.55
CA SER A 280 18.04 -13.12 17.98
C SER A 280 17.92 -13.83 19.32
N ASP A 281 17.08 -13.33 20.23
CA ASP A 281 16.85 -13.98 21.51
C ASP A 281 16.00 -15.25 21.37
N PHE A 282 15.31 -15.39 20.22
CA PHE A 282 14.52 -16.57 19.83
C PHE A 282 15.32 -17.57 18.99
N HIS A 283 16.58 -17.27 18.66
CA HIS A 283 17.47 -18.24 18.01
C HIS A 283 17.59 -19.51 18.86
N SER A 284 17.60 -20.66 18.19
CA SER A 284 17.58 -22.00 18.79
C SER A 284 16.29 -22.38 19.53
N ALA A 285 15.22 -21.59 19.45
CA ALA A 285 13.92 -22.03 19.94
C ALA A 285 13.41 -23.20 19.09
N ARG A 286 12.79 -24.19 19.74
CA ARG A 286 12.22 -25.36 19.08
C ARG A 286 10.72 -25.19 18.87
N ILE A 287 10.27 -25.44 17.64
CA ILE A 287 8.86 -25.54 17.25
C ILE A 287 8.53 -26.99 16.84
N GLN A 288 7.25 -27.34 16.78
CA GLN A 288 6.87 -28.70 16.36
C GLN A 288 7.33 -28.98 14.94
N ARG A 289 7.78 -30.22 14.72
CA ARG A 289 8.09 -30.77 13.42
C ARG A 289 6.85 -31.49 12.87
N ILE A 290 6.18 -30.88 11.90
CA ILE A 290 4.99 -31.44 11.25
C ILE A 290 5.30 -31.67 9.77
N GLU A 291 5.60 -32.92 9.41
CA GLU A 291 5.91 -33.30 8.02
C GLU A 291 4.67 -33.18 7.13
N TYR A 292 4.88 -32.69 5.90
CA TYR A 292 3.86 -32.65 4.86
C TYR A 292 4.51 -32.62 3.46
N GLY A 293 4.14 -33.57 2.61
CA GLY A 293 4.70 -33.68 1.26
C GLY A 293 6.23 -33.79 1.27
N ARG A 294 6.89 -32.87 0.56
CA ARG A 294 8.37 -32.78 0.46
C ARG A 294 9.02 -31.94 1.56
N GLY A 295 8.24 -31.37 2.49
CA GLY A 295 8.74 -30.51 3.54
C GLY A 295 7.88 -30.56 4.79
N PHE A 296 7.58 -29.39 5.33
CA PHE A 296 6.92 -29.22 6.63
C PHE A 296 5.80 -28.19 6.56
N VAL A 297 4.78 -28.39 7.38
CA VAL A 297 3.80 -27.35 7.73
C VAL A 297 4.47 -26.36 8.65
N VAL A 298 4.58 -25.10 8.24
CA VAL A 298 5.18 -24.00 9.01
C VAL A 298 4.46 -22.69 8.74
N PRO A 299 4.34 -21.78 9.72
CA PRO A 299 3.81 -20.45 9.50
C PRO A 299 4.89 -19.54 8.95
N TYR A 300 4.46 -18.39 8.42
CA TYR A 300 5.32 -17.21 8.37
C TYR A 300 5.82 -16.90 9.79
N CYS A 301 7.12 -17.03 10.03
CA CYS A 301 7.71 -16.86 11.35
C CYS A 301 8.31 -15.47 11.52
N ASP A 302 7.79 -14.72 12.49
CA ASP A 302 8.14 -13.31 12.70
C ASP A 302 9.55 -13.08 13.29
N VAL A 303 10.18 -14.13 13.84
CA VAL A 303 11.45 -14.07 14.58
C VAL A 303 12.62 -14.80 13.90
N ALA A 304 12.36 -15.58 12.85
CA ALA A 304 13.37 -16.32 12.11
C ALA A 304 12.89 -16.57 10.69
N ASP A 305 13.80 -16.44 9.72
CA ASP A 305 13.51 -16.72 8.31
C ASP A 305 13.62 -18.21 7.98
N GLU A 306 14.38 -18.97 8.80
CA GLU A 306 14.74 -20.34 8.52
C GLU A 306 14.75 -21.20 9.80
N ALA A 307 14.73 -22.52 9.63
CA ALA A 307 14.95 -23.49 10.69
C ALA A 307 15.81 -24.67 10.21
N GLU A 308 16.46 -25.33 11.17
CA GLU A 308 17.13 -26.61 10.98
C GLU A 308 16.26 -27.75 11.50
N ASP A 309 16.17 -28.85 10.76
CA ASP A 309 15.50 -30.07 11.22
C ASP A 309 16.48 -30.91 12.06
N ASP A 310 16.23 -31.06 13.36
CA ASP A 310 17.03 -31.91 14.25
C ASP A 310 16.53 -33.37 14.33
N GLY A 311 15.50 -33.70 13.55
CA GLY A 311 14.81 -34.99 13.51
C GLY A 311 13.65 -35.12 14.49
N THR A 312 13.54 -34.24 15.49
CA THR A 312 12.44 -34.21 16.47
C THR A 312 11.66 -32.90 16.42
N TYR A 313 12.36 -31.79 16.25
CA TYR A 313 11.84 -30.43 16.21
C TYR A 313 12.43 -29.68 15.01
N LEU A 314 11.78 -28.58 14.65
CA LEU A 314 12.42 -27.56 13.83
C LEU A 314 13.02 -26.52 14.77
N VAL A 315 14.32 -26.26 14.62
CA VAL A 315 15.10 -25.36 15.48
C VAL A 315 15.30 -24.05 14.73
N LEU A 316 14.77 -22.95 15.27
CA LEU A 316 14.86 -21.63 14.63
C LEU A 316 16.32 -21.22 14.44
N SER A 317 16.70 -20.90 13.20
CA SER A 317 18.07 -20.58 12.79
C SER A 317 18.09 -19.39 11.82
N TYR A 318 19.28 -18.88 11.54
CA TYR A 318 19.52 -17.85 10.52
C TYR A 318 20.09 -18.41 9.22
N SER A 319 20.41 -19.70 9.22
CA SER A 319 21.07 -20.39 8.10
C SER A 319 20.59 -21.84 8.04
N GLY A 320 19.28 -22.04 8.17
CA GLY A 320 18.63 -23.34 8.20
C GLY A 320 18.17 -23.80 6.81
N SER A 321 17.94 -25.10 6.66
CA SER A 321 17.48 -25.67 5.39
C SER A 321 15.96 -25.59 5.18
N VAL A 322 15.19 -25.20 6.20
CA VAL A 322 13.73 -25.12 6.17
C VAL A 322 13.30 -23.65 6.11
N ASN A 323 12.68 -23.23 5.01
CA ASN A 323 12.19 -21.86 4.82
C ASN A 323 10.94 -21.59 5.69
N LEU A 324 10.90 -20.46 6.40
CA LEU A 324 9.79 -20.01 7.24
C LEU A 324 9.17 -18.66 6.77
N ARG A 325 9.54 -18.20 5.57
CA ARG A 325 9.11 -16.91 4.99
C ARG A 325 7.84 -17.01 4.14
N ASN A 326 7.35 -18.23 3.91
CA ASN A 326 6.19 -18.46 3.06
C ASN A 326 4.90 -18.20 3.83
N THR A 327 3.92 -17.60 3.16
CA THR A 327 2.61 -17.30 3.76
C THR A 327 1.55 -18.35 3.44
N ASN A 328 1.86 -19.39 2.67
CA ASN A 328 0.95 -20.48 2.29
C ASN A 328 0.79 -21.57 3.38
N GLY A 329 1.57 -21.49 4.45
CA GLY A 329 1.57 -22.47 5.55
C GLY A 329 2.48 -23.67 5.36
N LEU A 330 3.39 -23.63 4.37
CA LEU A 330 4.37 -24.66 4.07
C LEU A 330 5.79 -24.07 4.00
N SER A 331 6.79 -24.95 4.14
CA SER A 331 8.22 -24.58 4.06
C SER A 331 8.79 -24.57 2.65
N TYR A 332 7.92 -24.75 1.66
CA TYR A 332 8.22 -24.67 0.24
C TYR A 332 7.05 -23.96 -0.45
N ASP A 333 7.32 -23.36 -1.61
CA ASP A 333 6.25 -22.85 -2.45
C ASP A 333 5.57 -24.06 -3.10
N ASP A 334 4.27 -24.18 -2.81
CA ASP A 334 3.35 -25.16 -3.39
C ASP A 334 2.68 -24.56 -4.64
N GLU A 335 3.38 -23.63 -5.29
CA GLU A 335 2.95 -23.02 -6.54
C GLU A 335 3.30 -23.94 -7.70
N ASP A 336 2.71 -25.13 -7.71
CA ASP A 336 2.44 -25.80 -8.97
C ASP A 336 1.36 -24.93 -9.65
N THR A 337 1.80 -23.91 -10.40
CA THR A 337 0.87 -23.10 -11.19
C THR A 337 0.53 -23.92 -12.42
N GLU A 338 -0.70 -24.45 -12.47
CA GLU A 338 -1.19 -25.18 -13.64
C GLU A 338 -1.64 -24.18 -14.71
N CYS A 339 -1.19 -24.36 -15.95
CA CYS A 339 -1.65 -23.57 -17.09
C CYS A 339 -3.08 -23.96 -17.48
N ASP A 340 -4.01 -23.01 -17.42
CA ASP A 340 -5.44 -23.23 -17.70
C ASP A 340 -5.71 -23.68 -19.15
N ASP A 341 -4.80 -23.40 -20.09
CA ASP A 341 -4.93 -23.79 -21.52
C ASP A 341 -4.39 -25.21 -21.80
N CYS A 342 -3.29 -25.61 -21.17
CA CYS A 342 -2.65 -26.89 -21.46
C CYS A 342 -2.64 -27.91 -20.32
N ALA A 343 -3.16 -27.56 -19.15
CA ALA A 343 -3.21 -28.39 -17.94
C ALA A 343 -1.83 -28.96 -17.56
N ARG A 344 -0.78 -28.16 -17.75
CA ARG A 344 0.59 -28.51 -17.34
C ARG A 344 1.02 -27.54 -16.26
N ASP A 345 1.60 -28.10 -15.21
CA ASP A 345 2.32 -27.35 -14.20
C ASP A 345 3.53 -26.69 -14.86
N TYR A 346 3.76 -25.43 -14.51
CA TYR A 346 4.99 -24.72 -14.81
C TYR A 346 5.58 -24.16 -13.52
N ASP A 347 6.91 -24.15 -13.45
CA ASP A 347 7.62 -23.64 -12.30
C ASP A 347 7.31 -22.14 -12.14
N SER A 348 7.21 -21.66 -10.90
CA SER A 348 6.96 -20.23 -10.60
C SER A 348 8.05 -19.29 -11.10
N ASP A 349 9.21 -19.84 -11.51
CA ASP A 349 10.30 -19.11 -12.17
C ASP A 349 10.05 -18.90 -13.69
N GLU A 350 9.07 -19.58 -14.29
CA GLU A 350 8.64 -19.34 -15.67
C GLU A 350 7.61 -18.18 -15.72
N GLU A 351 7.74 -17.27 -16.68
CA GLU A 351 6.80 -16.14 -16.82
C GLU A 351 5.39 -16.66 -17.13
N GLY A 352 4.49 -16.55 -16.14
CA GLY A 352 3.06 -16.79 -16.29
C GLY A 352 2.32 -15.52 -16.70
N TYR A 353 1.34 -15.65 -17.60
CA TYR A 353 0.49 -14.56 -18.05
C TYR A 353 -0.91 -14.71 -17.47
N ILE A 354 -1.48 -13.62 -16.94
CA ILE A 354 -2.87 -13.58 -16.50
C ILE A 354 -3.70 -12.89 -17.57
N THR A 355 -4.71 -13.60 -18.09
CA THR A 355 -5.65 -13.07 -19.08
C THR A 355 -6.63 -12.06 -18.45
N ALA A 356 -7.34 -11.30 -19.28
CA ALA A 356 -8.37 -10.36 -18.83
C ALA A 356 -9.51 -11.03 -18.02
N ASN A 357 -9.72 -12.35 -18.17
CA ASN A 357 -10.70 -13.12 -17.38
C ASN A 357 -10.09 -13.86 -16.17
N GLY A 358 -8.81 -13.62 -15.86
CA GLY A 358 -8.13 -14.16 -14.68
C GLY A 358 -7.57 -15.57 -14.84
N ALA A 359 -7.50 -16.11 -16.06
CA ALA A 359 -6.88 -17.40 -16.33
C ALA A 359 -5.34 -17.29 -16.34
N SER A 360 -4.67 -18.31 -15.84
CA SER A 360 -3.21 -18.39 -15.77
C SER A 360 -2.65 -19.20 -16.94
N ILE A 361 -1.81 -18.58 -17.75
CA ILE A 361 -1.34 -19.13 -19.02
C ILE A 361 0.18 -19.18 -19.01
N CYS A 362 0.76 -20.35 -19.33
CA CYS A 362 2.21 -20.48 -19.48
C CYS A 362 2.71 -19.79 -20.76
N ASP A 363 3.97 -19.38 -20.77
CA ASP A 363 4.63 -18.68 -21.87
C ASP A 363 4.44 -19.34 -23.24
N ARG A 364 4.57 -20.67 -23.30
CA ARG A 364 4.35 -21.43 -24.54
C ARG A 364 2.93 -21.32 -25.08
N CYS A 365 1.93 -21.30 -24.20
CA CYS A 365 0.53 -21.13 -24.61
C CYS A 365 0.26 -19.68 -25.00
N PHE A 366 0.84 -18.73 -24.27
CA PHE A 366 0.75 -17.31 -24.57
C PHE A 366 1.22 -17.03 -26.01
N ASP A 367 2.45 -17.37 -26.35
CA ASP A 367 3.06 -17.15 -27.68
C ASP A 367 2.23 -17.71 -28.84
N ARG A 368 1.46 -18.77 -28.59
CA ARG A 368 0.73 -19.50 -29.63
C ARG A 368 -0.70 -19.00 -29.79
N ASN A 369 -1.37 -18.75 -28.67
CA ASN A 369 -2.83 -18.64 -28.62
C ASN A 369 -3.31 -17.29 -28.08
N TYR A 370 -2.41 -16.42 -27.60
CA TYR A 370 -2.76 -15.16 -26.96
C TYR A 370 -1.91 -14.01 -27.50
N PHE A 371 -2.35 -12.79 -27.19
CA PHE A 371 -1.64 -11.55 -27.46
C PHE A 371 -1.94 -10.53 -26.37
N ARG A 372 -1.13 -9.46 -26.28
CA ARG A 372 -1.39 -8.33 -25.40
C ARG A 372 -2.06 -7.22 -26.18
N CYS A 373 -3.22 -6.75 -25.72
CA CYS A 373 -3.93 -5.65 -26.34
C CYS A 373 -3.19 -4.33 -26.08
N ASP A 374 -2.85 -3.58 -27.13
CA ASP A 374 -2.16 -2.29 -27.03
C ASP A 374 -3.02 -1.21 -26.36
N GLY A 375 -4.34 -1.30 -26.51
CA GLY A 375 -5.29 -0.35 -25.92
C GLY A 375 -5.51 -0.50 -24.41
N THR A 376 -5.51 -1.73 -23.89
CA THR A 376 -5.80 -2.01 -22.47
C THR A 376 -4.59 -2.50 -21.67
N GLY A 377 -3.55 -3.01 -22.35
CA GLY A 377 -2.38 -3.64 -21.73
C GLY A 377 -2.63 -5.06 -21.20
N GLU A 378 -3.85 -5.59 -21.33
CA GLU A 378 -4.25 -6.92 -20.84
C GLU A 378 -4.05 -8.01 -21.91
N VAL A 379 -4.06 -9.27 -21.46
CA VAL A 379 -3.85 -10.45 -22.32
C VAL A 379 -5.19 -11.06 -22.75
N TYR A 380 -5.34 -11.31 -24.06
CA TYR A 380 -6.54 -11.89 -24.69
C TYR A 380 -6.18 -13.06 -25.59
N SER A 381 -7.16 -13.94 -25.83
CA SER A 381 -7.03 -14.98 -26.87
C SER A 381 -6.92 -14.34 -28.26
N ASN A 382 -6.12 -14.95 -29.13
CA ASN A 382 -5.96 -14.58 -30.54
C ASN A 382 -7.29 -14.58 -31.32
N ASP A 383 -8.31 -15.29 -30.84
CA ASP A 383 -9.66 -15.27 -31.41
C ASP A 383 -10.35 -13.90 -31.27
N HIS A 384 -9.88 -13.05 -30.35
CA HIS A 384 -10.39 -11.69 -30.13
C HIS A 384 -9.48 -10.60 -30.68
N ARG A 385 -8.47 -10.98 -31.48
CA ARG A 385 -7.49 -10.04 -32.01
C ARG A 385 -8.06 -9.26 -33.20
N VAL A 386 -7.86 -7.94 -33.14
CA VAL A 386 -8.13 -7.01 -34.23
C VAL A 386 -6.84 -6.21 -34.49
N THR A 387 -6.38 -6.18 -35.73
CA THR A 387 -5.19 -5.41 -36.13
C THR A 387 -5.62 -4.09 -36.75
N VAL A 388 -5.05 -2.97 -36.27
CA VAL A 388 -5.27 -1.63 -36.82
C VAL A 388 -3.91 -1.00 -37.07
N GLY A 389 -3.55 -0.87 -38.35
CA GLY A 389 -2.18 -0.50 -38.71
C GLY A 389 -1.16 -1.57 -38.28
N ASP A 390 -0.14 -1.16 -37.52
CA ASP A 390 0.92 -2.04 -36.99
C ASP A 390 0.65 -2.52 -35.55
N GLU A 391 -0.52 -2.18 -34.98
CA GLU A 391 -0.87 -2.42 -33.58
C GLU A 391 -2.00 -3.46 -33.44
N GLU A 392 -2.01 -4.17 -32.31
CA GLU A 392 -2.96 -5.26 -32.03
C GLU A 392 -3.87 -4.91 -30.85
N TYR A 393 -5.18 -4.96 -31.09
CA TYR A 393 -6.22 -4.58 -30.14
C TYR A 393 -7.16 -5.75 -29.86
N CYS A 394 -7.75 -5.77 -28.67
CA CYS A 394 -8.88 -6.67 -28.39
C CYS A 394 -10.15 -6.13 -29.07
N GLN A 395 -11.01 -7.05 -29.50
CA GLN A 395 -12.23 -6.74 -30.25
C GLN A 395 -13.13 -5.70 -29.57
N SER A 396 -13.26 -5.75 -28.24
CA SER A 396 -14.06 -4.77 -27.48
C SER A 396 -13.48 -3.37 -27.58
N TYR A 397 -12.17 -3.22 -27.33
CA TYR A 397 -11.48 -1.93 -27.47
C TYR A 397 -11.59 -1.42 -28.90
N ALA A 398 -11.37 -2.29 -29.87
CA ALA A 398 -11.41 -1.91 -31.27
C ALA A 398 -12.80 -1.40 -31.69
N SER A 399 -13.87 -2.04 -31.24
CA SER A 399 -15.25 -1.63 -31.53
C SER A 399 -15.66 -0.29 -30.92
N GLU A 400 -14.97 0.16 -29.85
CA GLU A 400 -15.25 1.43 -29.19
C GLU A 400 -14.44 2.59 -29.78
N HIS A 401 -13.22 2.30 -30.24
CA HIS A 401 -12.24 3.32 -30.63
C HIS A 401 -11.96 3.40 -32.14
N PHE A 402 -12.38 2.40 -32.90
CA PHE A 402 -12.20 2.33 -34.35
C PHE A 402 -13.51 2.04 -35.06
N THR A 403 -13.56 2.37 -36.35
CA THR A 403 -14.71 2.09 -37.20
C THR A 403 -14.33 1.06 -38.25
N TYR A 404 -15.18 0.05 -38.44
CA TYR A 404 -14.98 -0.95 -39.49
C TYR A 404 -15.36 -0.36 -40.85
N CYS A 405 -14.42 -0.30 -41.78
CA CYS A 405 -14.66 0.11 -43.15
C CYS A 405 -14.98 -1.13 -44.00
N GLU A 406 -16.26 -1.36 -44.32
CA GLU A 406 -16.70 -2.52 -45.10
C GLU A 406 -16.05 -2.60 -46.50
N TYR A 407 -15.62 -1.46 -47.04
CA TYR A 407 -15.01 -1.37 -48.38
C TYR A 407 -13.55 -1.83 -48.42
N GLU A 408 -12.84 -1.71 -47.30
CA GLU A 408 -11.44 -2.13 -47.18
C GLU A 408 -11.28 -3.39 -46.32
N ASP A 409 -12.38 -3.87 -45.73
CA ASP A 409 -12.43 -5.04 -44.84
C ASP A 409 -11.49 -4.92 -43.63
N GLU A 410 -11.32 -3.68 -43.14
CA GLU A 410 -10.39 -3.34 -42.06
C GLU A 410 -10.98 -2.30 -41.10
N TYR A 411 -10.49 -2.30 -39.86
CA TYR A 411 -10.78 -1.24 -38.89
C TYR A 411 -9.84 -0.06 -39.13
N VAL A 412 -10.40 1.15 -39.12
CA VAL A 412 -9.66 2.40 -39.29
C VAL A 412 -9.92 3.36 -38.13
N ALA A 413 -8.97 4.28 -37.91
CA ALA A 413 -9.12 5.34 -36.93
C ALA A 413 -10.39 6.15 -37.17
N ASN A 414 -11.14 6.47 -36.11
CA ASN A 414 -12.38 7.24 -36.22
C ASN A 414 -12.16 8.62 -36.85
N GLU A 415 -10.97 9.21 -36.71
CA GLU A 415 -10.60 10.48 -37.36
C GLU A 415 -10.33 10.36 -38.86
N ASP A 416 -10.10 9.14 -39.35
CA ASP A 416 -9.89 8.83 -40.77
C ASP A 416 -11.18 8.35 -41.45
N ILE A 417 -12.33 8.40 -40.78
CA ILE A 417 -13.64 8.14 -41.39
C ILE A 417 -14.22 9.43 -41.95
N VAL A 418 -14.80 9.33 -43.14
CA VAL A 418 -15.55 10.40 -43.79
C VAL A 418 -16.95 9.92 -44.15
N GLU A 419 -17.93 10.82 -44.07
CA GLU A 419 -19.29 10.55 -44.54
C GLU A 419 -19.41 10.77 -46.04
N THR A 420 -20.12 9.86 -46.71
CA THR A 420 -20.47 9.98 -48.12
C THR A 420 -21.80 10.72 -48.31
N VAL A 421 -22.09 11.16 -49.53
CA VAL A 421 -23.38 11.77 -49.92
C VAL A 421 -24.58 10.82 -49.76
N ASP A 422 -24.33 9.51 -49.75
CA ASP A 422 -25.31 8.45 -49.51
C ASP A 422 -25.42 8.10 -47.99
N ASP A 423 -24.84 8.93 -47.12
CA ASP A 423 -24.77 8.75 -45.66
C ASP A 423 -24.06 7.45 -45.22
N GLU A 424 -23.14 6.94 -46.04
CA GLU A 424 -22.25 5.83 -45.68
C GLU A 424 -20.98 6.38 -45.00
N SER A 425 -20.37 5.58 -44.12
CA SER A 425 -19.09 5.91 -43.48
C SER A 425 -17.99 5.07 -44.11
N VAL A 426 -16.97 5.72 -44.67
CA VAL A 426 -15.85 5.06 -45.34
C VAL A 426 -14.52 5.65 -44.90
N SER A 427 -13.42 4.92 -45.08
CA SER A 427 -12.09 5.48 -44.82
C SER A 427 -11.79 6.62 -45.80
N ILE A 428 -11.06 7.63 -45.33
CA ILE A 428 -10.60 8.76 -46.16
C ILE A 428 -9.64 8.30 -47.26
N HIS A 429 -8.90 7.21 -47.02
CA HIS A 429 -8.01 6.59 -48.01
C HIS A 429 -8.81 5.99 -49.17
N TYR A 430 -9.85 5.22 -48.86
CA TYR A 430 -10.78 4.68 -49.84
C TYR A 430 -11.48 5.81 -50.62
N ALA A 431 -12.03 6.79 -49.89
CA ALA A 431 -12.75 7.91 -50.50
C ALA A 431 -11.86 8.74 -51.46
N ARG A 432 -10.58 8.93 -51.12
CA ARG A 432 -9.60 9.60 -52.00
C ARG A 432 -9.25 8.80 -53.25
N ARG A 433 -9.25 7.48 -53.16
CA ARG A 433 -8.90 6.57 -54.26
C ARG A 433 -10.05 6.41 -55.24
N GLU A 434 -11.26 6.17 -54.73
CA GLU A 434 -12.42 5.79 -55.53
C GLU A 434 -13.41 6.93 -55.76
N GLY A 435 -13.33 8.03 -54.99
CA GLY A 435 -14.31 9.12 -55.01
C GLY A 435 -13.71 10.53 -55.14
N PHE A 436 -14.56 11.52 -54.86
CA PHE A 436 -14.17 12.93 -54.82
C PHE A 436 -14.89 13.69 -53.70
N HIS A 437 -14.26 14.73 -53.17
CA HIS A 437 -14.86 15.61 -52.18
C HIS A 437 -15.79 16.63 -52.83
N CYS A 438 -17.08 16.64 -52.46
CA CYS A 438 -18.06 17.61 -52.92
C CYS A 438 -17.96 18.89 -52.09
N ALA A 439 -17.47 19.97 -52.70
CA ALA A 439 -17.25 21.26 -52.04
C ALA A 439 -18.54 21.98 -51.60
N TYR A 440 -19.71 21.50 -52.01
CA TYR A 440 -20.99 22.06 -51.61
C TYR A 440 -21.60 21.37 -50.39
N SER A 441 -21.69 20.03 -50.42
CA SER A 441 -22.23 19.25 -49.30
C SER A 441 -21.21 19.03 -48.19
N ASP A 442 -19.93 19.28 -48.46
CA ASP A 442 -18.81 18.96 -47.56
C ASP A 442 -18.74 17.46 -47.23
N LYS A 443 -19.19 16.63 -48.18
CA LYS A 443 -19.22 15.16 -48.11
C LYS A 443 -18.49 14.54 -49.29
N TRP A 444 -18.10 13.27 -49.16
CA TRP A 444 -17.49 12.52 -50.25
C TRP A 444 -18.54 11.86 -51.16
N ASP A 445 -18.28 11.81 -52.45
CA ASP A 445 -19.12 11.07 -53.40
C ASP A 445 -18.24 10.01 -54.07
N LEU A 446 -18.66 8.75 -53.92
CA LEU A 446 -17.96 7.58 -54.45
C LEU A 446 -18.35 7.29 -55.91
N ASP A 447 -19.40 7.92 -56.42
CA ASP A 447 -19.81 7.80 -57.82
C ASP A 447 -19.15 8.91 -58.65
N MET A 448 -17.97 8.61 -59.17
CA MET A 448 -17.20 9.52 -60.03
C MET A 448 -17.95 10.03 -61.27
N SER A 449 -19.06 9.39 -61.66
CA SER A 449 -19.91 9.85 -62.77
C SER A 449 -20.77 11.06 -62.40
N ARG A 450 -20.97 11.34 -61.10
CA ARG A 450 -21.73 12.50 -60.57
C ARG A 450 -20.89 13.77 -60.44
N ARG A 451 -19.61 13.72 -60.81
CA ARG A 451 -18.64 14.79 -60.58
C ARG A 451 -18.73 15.92 -61.60
N ILE A 452 -19.02 17.14 -61.14
CA ILE A 452 -18.88 18.39 -61.92
C ILE A 452 -17.69 19.19 -61.38
N ARG A 453 -16.80 19.64 -62.27
CA ARG A 453 -15.66 20.50 -61.89
C ARG A 453 -16.04 21.97 -61.99
N LEU A 454 -15.80 22.73 -60.93
CA LEU A 454 -15.97 24.18 -60.88
C LEU A 454 -14.74 24.89 -61.50
N SER A 455 -14.92 26.16 -61.89
CA SER A 455 -13.86 26.99 -62.48
C SER A 455 -12.67 27.23 -61.55
N ASP A 456 -12.84 27.12 -60.24
CA ASP A 456 -11.78 27.21 -59.23
C ASP A 456 -11.06 25.87 -58.95
N GLY A 457 -11.44 24.80 -59.67
CA GLY A 457 -10.83 23.49 -59.56
C GLY A 457 -11.47 22.55 -58.52
N ARG A 458 -12.43 23.02 -57.72
CA ARG A 458 -13.20 22.17 -56.80
C ARG A 458 -14.22 21.32 -57.55
N TYR A 459 -14.79 20.33 -56.88
CA TYR A 459 -15.81 19.45 -57.45
C TYR A 459 -17.13 19.56 -56.69
N ILE A 460 -18.25 19.39 -57.38
CA ILE A 460 -19.58 19.22 -56.78
C ILE A 460 -20.22 17.93 -57.32
N SER A 461 -21.06 17.30 -56.49
CA SER A 461 -21.88 16.15 -56.89
C SER A 461 -23.18 16.63 -57.54
N THR A 462 -23.59 15.99 -58.64
CA THR A 462 -24.91 16.23 -59.26
C THR A 462 -26.07 15.86 -58.36
N GLU A 463 -25.87 14.98 -57.37
CA GLU A 463 -26.94 14.56 -56.47
C GLU A 463 -27.23 15.60 -55.38
N SER A 464 -26.21 16.33 -54.93
CA SER A 464 -26.39 17.42 -53.96
C SER A 464 -27.23 18.57 -54.51
N PHE A 465 -27.57 18.56 -55.81
CA PHE A 465 -28.48 19.51 -56.43
C PHE A 465 -29.36 18.89 -57.53
N PRO A 466 -30.52 18.33 -57.17
CA PRO A 466 -31.47 17.77 -58.13
C PRO A 466 -31.92 18.81 -59.18
N ASP A 467 -32.05 20.08 -58.77
CA ASP A 467 -32.58 21.18 -59.58
C ASP A 467 -31.52 21.93 -60.41
N LEU A 468 -30.22 21.69 -60.19
CA LEU A 468 -29.15 22.41 -60.93
C LEU A 468 -29.05 21.97 -62.39
N ARG A 469 -29.52 20.76 -62.71
CA ARG A 469 -29.61 20.26 -64.09
C ARG A 469 -30.42 21.20 -64.99
N ASP A 470 -31.40 21.91 -64.43
CA ASP A 470 -32.25 22.85 -65.16
C ASP A 470 -31.65 24.27 -65.24
N PHE A 471 -30.63 24.59 -64.43
CA PHE A 471 -30.04 25.92 -64.31
C PHE A 471 -28.70 26.09 -65.04
N LEU A 472 -27.96 25.00 -65.24
CA LEU A 472 -26.71 25.01 -65.97
C LEU A 472 -27.00 25.10 -67.48
N ARG A 473 -26.79 26.29 -68.07
CA ARG A 473 -26.79 26.45 -69.53
C ARG A 473 -25.58 25.72 -70.12
N ASP A 474 -25.74 25.13 -71.30
CA ASP A 474 -24.73 24.32 -72.02
C ASP A 474 -23.31 24.96 -72.12
N GLU A 475 -23.17 26.26 -71.91
CA GLU A 475 -21.90 26.98 -72.08
C GLU A 475 -21.00 27.03 -70.82
N ASP A 476 -21.51 26.70 -69.62
CA ASP A 476 -20.76 26.80 -68.35
C ASP A 476 -20.33 25.44 -67.75
N VAL A 477 -20.62 24.33 -68.43
CA VAL A 477 -20.28 22.97 -67.96
C VAL A 477 -19.43 22.25 -69.00
N GLU A 478 -18.12 22.18 -68.78
CA GLU A 478 -17.33 21.10 -69.37
C GLU A 478 -17.75 19.79 -68.68
N ILE A 479 -18.80 19.13 -69.19
CA ILE A 479 -19.08 17.75 -68.84
C ILE A 479 -17.88 16.96 -69.38
N ALA A 480 -16.95 16.61 -68.48
CA ALA A 480 -15.87 15.70 -68.79
C ALA A 480 -16.51 14.35 -69.16
N GLN A 481 -16.77 14.13 -70.45
CA GLN A 481 -17.15 12.82 -70.96
C GLN A 481 -15.95 11.90 -70.72
N THR A 482 -15.99 11.17 -69.61
CA THR A 482 -15.06 10.09 -69.33
C THR A 482 -15.37 8.96 -70.30
N SER A 483 -14.47 8.75 -71.24
CA SER A 483 -14.41 7.56 -72.09
C SER A 483 -14.39 6.32 -71.19
N THR A 484 -15.51 5.60 -71.14
CA THR A 484 -15.65 4.32 -70.43
C THR A 484 -14.93 3.22 -71.21
N THR A 485 -13.68 2.95 -70.82
CA THR A 485 -13.10 1.60 -70.96
C THR A 485 -13.14 0.95 -69.59
N ALA A 486 -14.15 0.11 -69.37
CA ALA A 486 -14.27 -0.72 -68.17
C ALA A 486 -13.11 -1.73 -68.12
N PRO A 487 -12.45 -1.94 -66.96
CA PRO A 487 -11.65 -3.13 -66.75
C PRO A 487 -12.55 -4.30 -66.35
N ASP A 488 -12.35 -5.45 -67.01
CA ASP A 488 -12.94 -6.73 -66.66
C ASP A 488 -12.69 -7.07 -65.18
N ARG A 489 -13.77 -7.28 -64.43
CA ARG A 489 -13.73 -7.91 -63.10
C ARG A 489 -13.30 -9.37 -63.28
N LEU A 490 -12.07 -9.68 -62.89
CA LEU A 490 -11.64 -11.05 -62.60
C LEU A 490 -12.22 -11.47 -61.24
N ALA A 491 -13.01 -12.54 -61.26
CA ALA A 491 -13.43 -13.26 -60.07
C ALA A 491 -12.26 -14.11 -59.54
N ALA A 492 -11.92 -13.92 -58.27
CA ALA A 492 -11.39 -14.93 -57.35
C ALA A 492 -11.63 -14.44 -55.92
#